data_AF-A0A1G5NS28-F1
#
_entry.id   AF-A0A1G5NS28-F1
#
_cell.length_a   1.000
_cell.length_b   1.000
_cell.length_c   1.000
_cell.angle_alpha   90.00
_cell.angle_beta   90.00
_cell.angle_gamma   90.00
#
_symmetry.space_group_name_H-M   'P 1'
#
loop_
_entity.id
_entity.type
_entity.pdbx_description
1 polymer ?
#
loop_
_entity_poly.entity_id
_entity_poly.type
_entity_poly.pdbx_seq_one_letter_code
_entity_poly.pdbx_strand_id
1 'polypeptide(L)'
;MKRTYLAFGTFAVIVLGFGLALYGIPGNGNDAAGELGANCQAAVEAGARLDPVIGGEVAAFIPASRPQDLSALTFTGADGSEQSLADLSGRLKLVNLWATWCAPCREEMPALDALEGDLGSDDFSVVPINIDTSGPERPRQFLDEIGVEHLPLLTDKSMDIFNKMKAMGLAVGLPVTALVDGNGCLVGHMNGPAEWNSDDGTQLIKAALDGTAQTTRDAPSAAAPAGS
;
A
#
# COMPACT_ATOMS: atom_id res chain seq x y z
N MET A 1 -63.45 -49.18 -19.60
CA MET A 1 -62.53 -48.04 -19.35
C MET A 1 -61.29 -48.29 -20.23
N LYS A 2 -61.20 -47.71 -21.45
CA LYS A 2 -60.34 -46.55 -21.82
C LYS A 2 -58.99 -46.57 -21.06
N ARG A 3 -57.78 -46.56 -21.63
CA ARG A 3 -57.20 -46.22 -22.94
C ARG A 3 -55.73 -46.73 -22.93
N THR A 4 -55.27 -47.38 -24.01
CA THR A 4 -54.24 -46.86 -24.94
C THR A 4 -52.81 -46.76 -24.39
N TYR A 5 -51.89 -47.61 -24.89
CA TYR A 5 -50.45 -47.33 -24.92
C TYR A 5 -49.97 -47.41 -26.38
N LEU A 6 -49.40 -46.29 -26.84
CA LEU A 6 -48.91 -46.06 -28.18
C LEU A 6 -47.62 -46.84 -28.46
N ALA A 7 -47.53 -47.34 -29.69
CA ALA A 7 -46.32 -47.76 -30.37
C ALA A 7 -45.48 -46.56 -30.80
N PHE A 8 -44.16 -46.63 -30.62
CA PHE A 8 -43.11 -45.97 -31.40
C PHE A 8 -41.85 -46.82 -31.13
N GLY A 9 -41.10 -47.34 -32.08
CA GLY A 9 -40.86 -46.97 -33.47
C GLY A 9 -39.37 -47.19 -33.69
N THR A 10 -38.99 -48.36 -34.18
CA THR A 10 -37.61 -48.74 -34.49
C THR A 10 -37.12 -47.90 -35.66
N PHE A 11 -36.05 -47.12 -35.48
CA PHE A 11 -35.19 -46.72 -36.59
C PHE A 11 -33.75 -46.55 -36.10
N ALA A 12 -32.92 -47.51 -36.48
CA ALA A 12 -31.48 -47.42 -36.37
C ALA A 12 -30.98 -46.50 -37.49
N VAL A 13 -30.22 -45.46 -37.14
CA VAL A 13 -29.36 -44.76 -38.09
C VAL A 13 -27.95 -44.81 -37.54
N ILE A 14 -27.16 -45.69 -38.17
CA ILE A 14 -25.72 -45.81 -38.00
C ILE A 14 -25.09 -44.70 -38.86
N VAL A 15 -24.41 -43.73 -38.24
CA VAL A 15 -23.45 -42.86 -38.94
C VAL A 15 -22.08 -43.19 -38.37
N LEU A 16 -21.30 -43.92 -39.16
CA LEU A 16 -19.89 -44.23 -38.91
C LEU A 16 -19.02 -43.12 -39.51
N GLY A 17 -18.23 -42.47 -38.63
CA GLY A 17 -16.84 -42.07 -38.89
C GLY A 17 -16.56 -40.75 -39.62
N PHE A 18 -15.90 -39.81 -38.93
CA PHE A 18 -14.47 -39.53 -39.13
C PHE A 18 -13.98 -38.60 -38.00
N GLY A 19 -12.86 -38.96 -37.37
CA GLY A 19 -12.34 -38.29 -36.18
C GLY A 19 -11.60 -36.98 -36.43
N LEU A 20 -11.51 -36.18 -35.36
CA LEU A 20 -10.33 -35.40 -34.99
C LEU A 20 -10.45 -35.10 -33.49
N ALA A 21 -9.53 -35.65 -32.72
CA ALA A 21 -9.41 -35.41 -31.29
C ALA A 21 -9.04 -33.95 -31.04
N LEU A 22 -9.95 -33.17 -30.47
CA LEU A 22 -9.63 -31.90 -29.84
C LEU A 22 -9.09 -32.18 -28.44
N TYR A 23 -7.78 -32.42 -28.36
CA TYR A 23 -7.02 -32.21 -27.14
C TYR A 23 -6.81 -30.69 -27.01
N GLY A 24 -7.79 -30.01 -26.42
CA GLY A 24 -7.78 -28.58 -26.12
C GLY A 24 -7.47 -28.34 -24.64
N ILE A 25 -6.20 -28.10 -24.38
CA ILE A 25 -5.53 -27.37 -23.27
C ILE A 25 -6.45 -26.84 -22.14
N PRO A 26 -6.20 -27.19 -20.86
CA PRO A 26 -6.79 -26.47 -19.73
C PRO A 26 -6.20 -25.06 -19.68
N GLY A 27 -7.07 -24.05 -19.86
CA GLY A 27 -6.73 -22.64 -19.68
C GLY A 27 -6.35 -22.38 -18.23
N ASN A 28 -5.05 -22.23 -17.99
CA ASN A 28 -4.50 -21.53 -16.84
C ASN A 28 -4.31 -20.08 -17.28
N GLY A 29 -5.25 -19.22 -16.91
CA GLY A 29 -5.28 -17.83 -17.35
C GLY A 29 -6.27 -17.08 -16.49
N ASN A 30 -5.76 -16.61 -15.35
CA ASN A 30 -6.43 -15.66 -14.49
C ASN A 30 -6.47 -14.34 -15.25
N ASP A 31 -7.55 -14.03 -15.95
CA ASP A 31 -7.70 -12.73 -16.58
C ASP A 31 -9.07 -12.11 -16.30
N ALA A 32 -8.99 -10.81 -16.01
CA ALA A 32 -10.07 -9.82 -16.01
C ALA A 32 -10.89 -9.66 -14.71
N ALA A 33 -10.20 -9.20 -13.66
CA ALA A 33 -10.75 -8.18 -12.78
C ALA A 33 -9.66 -7.15 -12.43
N GLY A 34 -9.64 -6.02 -13.15
CA GLY A 34 -9.08 -4.75 -12.68
C GLY A 34 -7.61 -4.47 -13.01
N GLU A 35 -7.31 -4.15 -14.27
CA GLU A 35 -6.08 -3.45 -14.65
C GLU A 35 -6.31 -1.94 -14.47
N LEU A 36 -6.02 -1.42 -13.28
CA LEU A 36 -5.74 -0.03 -12.91
C LEU A 36 -5.32 -0.05 -11.43
N GLY A 37 -4.06 -0.44 -11.22
CA GLY A 37 -3.40 -0.61 -9.93
C GLY A 37 -2.14 -1.41 -10.20
N ALA A 38 -0.97 -0.86 -9.91
CA ALA A 38 0.29 -1.58 -10.09
C ALA A 38 0.18 -2.95 -9.40
N ASN A 39 0.70 -4.02 -10.00
CA ASN A 39 0.80 -5.28 -9.29
C ASN A 39 1.78 -5.07 -8.12
N CYS A 40 1.26 -4.78 -6.93
CA CYS A 40 2.05 -4.49 -5.72
C CYS A 40 2.93 -5.66 -5.23
N GLN A 41 3.14 -6.66 -6.08
CA GLN A 41 4.06 -7.77 -5.91
C GLN A 41 5.51 -7.28 -5.74
N ALA A 42 5.94 -6.27 -6.51
CA ALA A 42 7.28 -5.71 -6.35
C ALA A 42 7.49 -5.10 -4.95
N ALA A 43 6.45 -4.47 -4.38
CA ALA A 43 6.49 -3.93 -3.03
C ALA A 43 6.56 -5.02 -1.94
N VAL A 44 5.91 -6.17 -2.15
CA VAL A 44 6.04 -7.35 -1.27
C VAL A 44 7.48 -7.87 -1.27
N GLU A 45 8.08 -7.99 -2.45
CA GLU A 45 9.48 -8.41 -2.58
C GLU A 45 10.45 -7.40 -1.97
N ALA A 46 10.16 -6.10 -2.11
CA ALA A 46 10.91 -5.03 -1.47
C ALA A 46 10.81 -5.12 0.06
N GLY A 47 9.60 -5.36 0.60
CA GLY A 47 9.38 -5.56 2.03
C GLY A 47 10.17 -6.74 2.58
N ALA A 48 10.15 -7.88 1.89
CA ALA A 48 10.89 -9.08 2.32
C ALA A 48 12.42 -8.86 2.38
N ARG A 49 12.97 -7.94 1.57
CA ARG A 49 14.39 -7.58 1.64
C ARG A 49 14.77 -6.78 2.88
N LEU A 50 13.79 -6.23 3.61
CA LEU A 50 14.02 -5.48 4.84
C LEU A 50 14.21 -6.39 6.07
N ASP A 51 13.88 -7.69 5.99
CA ASP A 51 14.03 -8.65 7.09
C ASP A 51 15.36 -8.54 7.87
N PRO A 52 16.54 -8.40 7.23
CA PRO A 52 17.81 -8.33 7.94
C PRO A 52 18.04 -7.04 8.74
N VAL A 53 17.28 -5.97 8.46
CA VAL A 53 17.43 -4.65 9.10
C VAL A 53 16.26 -4.32 10.03
N ILE A 54 15.29 -5.24 10.19
CA ILE A 54 14.20 -5.09 11.16
C ILE A 54 14.72 -5.52 12.54
N GLY A 55 14.86 -4.55 13.45
CA GLY A 55 15.37 -4.78 14.79
C GLY A 55 15.17 -3.56 15.69
N GLY A 56 15.53 -3.73 16.97
CA GLY A 56 15.53 -2.67 17.98
C GLY A 56 14.24 -1.84 17.99
N GLU A 57 14.38 -0.53 17.75
CA GLU A 57 13.27 0.45 17.81
C GLU A 57 12.18 0.20 16.75
N VAL A 58 12.48 -0.56 15.68
CA VAL A 58 11.52 -0.93 14.63
C VAL A 58 11.23 -2.43 14.59
N ALA A 59 11.51 -3.18 15.66
CA ALA A 59 11.31 -4.64 15.72
C ALA A 59 9.85 -5.09 15.51
N ALA A 60 8.88 -4.18 15.68
CA ALA A 60 7.46 -4.44 15.41
C ALA A 60 7.06 -4.21 13.94
N PHE A 61 7.99 -3.82 13.07
CA PHE A 61 7.73 -3.65 11.65
C PHE A 61 7.46 -5.00 10.97
N ILE A 62 6.36 -5.08 10.23
CA ILE A 62 5.90 -6.27 9.54
C ILE A 62 5.93 -5.99 8.02
N PRO A 63 6.83 -6.64 7.27
CA PRO A 63 6.82 -6.61 5.81
C PRO A 63 5.48 -7.03 5.22
N ALA A 64 5.12 -6.43 4.08
CA ALA A 64 3.92 -6.82 3.37
C ALA A 64 4.02 -8.29 2.92
N SER A 65 3.05 -9.11 3.30
CA SER A 65 3.00 -10.53 2.91
C SER A 65 2.15 -10.78 1.66
N ARG A 66 1.42 -9.77 1.19
CA ARG A 66 0.54 -9.83 0.03
C ARG A 66 0.46 -8.46 -0.66
N PRO A 67 0.24 -8.41 -1.99
CA PRO A 67 0.06 -7.15 -2.72
C PRO A 67 -1.11 -6.34 -2.13
N GLN A 68 -0.86 -5.08 -1.78
CA GLN A 68 -1.86 -4.15 -1.27
C GLN A 68 -1.61 -2.76 -1.85
N ASP A 69 -2.63 -2.22 -2.52
CA ASP A 69 -2.63 -0.88 -3.08
C ASP A 69 -3.26 0.10 -2.08
N LEU A 70 -2.49 1.12 -1.71
CA LEU A 70 -2.90 2.21 -0.82
C LEU A 70 -3.06 3.55 -1.55
N SER A 71 -2.85 3.60 -2.86
CA SER A 71 -2.85 4.84 -3.67
C SER A 71 -4.15 5.65 -3.52
N ALA A 72 -5.29 4.98 -3.33
CA ALA A 72 -6.60 5.59 -3.16
C ALA A 72 -6.92 6.06 -1.71
N LEU A 73 -5.98 5.93 -0.76
CA LEU A 73 -6.15 6.53 0.57
C LEU A 73 -6.08 8.06 0.45
N THR A 74 -7.09 8.74 0.96
CA THR A 74 -7.24 10.20 0.87
C THR A 74 -7.08 10.88 2.23
N PHE A 75 -6.67 12.14 2.19
CA PHE A 75 -6.51 13.03 3.33
C PHE A 75 -6.60 14.49 2.86
N THR A 76 -6.69 15.42 3.80
CA THR A 76 -6.63 16.86 3.53
C THR A 76 -5.18 17.34 3.66
N GLY A 77 -4.67 17.96 2.60
CA GLY A 77 -3.34 18.57 2.53
C GLY A 77 -3.20 19.83 3.39
N ALA A 78 -1.97 20.31 3.53
CA ALA A 78 -1.65 21.50 4.33
C ALA A 78 -2.31 22.79 3.80
N ASP A 79 -2.63 22.83 2.51
CA ASP A 79 -3.36 23.92 1.84
C ASP A 79 -4.88 23.78 1.94
N GLY A 80 -5.38 22.71 2.57
CA GLY A 80 -6.80 22.41 2.70
C GLY A 80 -7.42 21.66 1.52
N SER A 81 -6.63 21.31 0.49
CA SER A 81 -7.11 20.48 -0.63
C SER A 81 -7.25 19.02 -0.24
N GLU A 82 -8.18 18.30 -0.87
CA GLU A 82 -8.23 16.84 -0.78
C GLU A 82 -7.10 16.26 -1.66
N GLN A 83 -6.32 15.36 -1.08
CA GLN A 83 -5.19 14.68 -1.69
C GLN A 83 -5.31 13.18 -1.45
N SER A 84 -4.57 12.40 -2.23
CA SER A 84 -4.44 10.95 -2.12
C SER A 84 -2.96 10.54 -2.08
N LEU A 85 -2.67 9.31 -1.67
CA LEU A 85 -1.30 8.77 -1.75
C LEU A 85 -0.79 8.67 -3.20
N ALA A 86 -1.69 8.59 -4.19
CA ALA A 86 -1.36 8.64 -5.62
C ALA A 86 -0.79 10.01 -6.04
N ASP A 87 -1.28 11.10 -5.44
CA ASP A 87 -0.79 12.46 -5.72
C ASP A 87 0.66 12.67 -5.25
N LEU A 88 1.14 11.78 -4.36
CA LEU A 88 2.51 11.71 -3.87
C LEU A 88 3.32 10.56 -4.55
N SER A 89 3.01 10.26 -5.81
CA SER A 89 3.70 9.22 -6.59
C SER A 89 5.21 9.49 -6.77
N GLY A 90 5.95 8.44 -7.13
CA GLY A 90 7.40 8.47 -7.37
C GLY A 90 8.27 8.44 -6.11
N ARG A 91 7.68 8.72 -4.94
CA ARG A 91 8.39 8.81 -3.66
C ARG A 91 8.11 7.65 -2.74
N LEU A 92 9.11 7.18 -2.00
CA LEU A 92 8.90 6.34 -0.83
C LEU A 92 8.25 7.18 0.28
N LYS A 93 7.20 6.65 0.89
CA LYS A 93 6.39 7.38 1.86
C LYS A 93 6.34 6.62 3.17
N LEU A 94 6.67 7.28 4.27
CA LEU A 94 6.37 6.78 5.61
C LEU A 94 5.05 7.41 6.07
N VAL A 95 3.95 6.73 5.80
CA VAL A 95 2.59 7.19 6.13
C VAL A 95 2.29 6.87 7.58
N ASN A 96 2.16 7.89 8.42
CA ASN A 96 1.87 7.73 9.85
C ASN A 96 0.49 8.30 10.15
N LEU A 97 -0.35 7.55 10.86
CA LEU A 97 -1.59 8.06 11.43
C LEU A 97 -1.40 8.34 12.91
N TRP A 98 -1.75 9.56 13.31
CA TRP A 98 -1.59 10.03 14.68
C TRP A 98 -2.78 10.88 15.14
N ALA A 99 -2.87 11.13 16.44
CA ALA A 99 -3.88 12.02 17.01
C ALA A 99 -3.38 12.72 18.27
N THR A 100 -3.91 13.91 18.58
CA THR A 100 -3.49 14.69 19.76
C THR A 100 -3.93 14.05 21.08
N TRP A 101 -4.94 13.20 21.05
CA TRP A 101 -5.41 12.44 22.21
C TRP A 101 -4.64 11.11 22.40
N CYS A 102 -3.78 10.75 21.46
CA CYS A 102 -2.94 9.55 21.52
C CYS A 102 -1.57 9.91 22.11
N ALA A 103 -1.33 9.55 23.37
CA ALA A 103 -0.06 9.82 24.05
C ALA A 103 1.17 9.25 23.31
N PRO A 104 1.24 7.94 22.94
CA PRO A 104 2.41 7.41 22.25
C PRO A 104 2.62 8.04 20.87
N CYS A 105 1.55 8.45 20.19
CA CYS A 105 1.67 9.18 18.93
C CYS A 105 2.40 10.51 19.11
N ARG A 106 2.06 11.25 20.17
CA ARG A 106 2.71 12.53 20.48
C ARG A 106 4.19 12.34 20.83
N GLU A 107 4.53 11.23 21.48
CA GLU A 107 5.90 10.90 21.87
C GLU A 107 6.80 10.65 20.64
N GLU A 108 6.29 10.02 19.56
CA GLU A 108 7.11 9.75 18.35
C GLU A 108 7.20 10.92 17.35
N MET A 109 6.37 11.97 17.48
CA MET A 109 6.36 13.08 16.51
C MET A 109 7.72 13.81 16.35
N PRO A 110 8.49 14.10 17.42
CA PRO A 110 9.83 14.66 17.26
C PRO A 110 10.79 13.75 16.49
N ALA A 111 10.70 12.43 16.68
CA ALA A 111 11.52 11.46 15.95
C ALA A 111 11.15 11.41 14.47
N LEU A 112 9.86 11.50 14.13
CA LEU A 112 9.38 11.61 12.76
C LEU A 112 9.83 12.93 12.09
N ASP A 113 9.82 14.05 12.82
CA ASP A 113 10.29 15.34 12.30
C ASP A 113 11.79 15.33 12.02
N ALA A 114 12.59 14.80 12.94
CA ALA A 114 14.02 14.62 12.74
C ALA A 114 14.32 13.69 11.57
N LEU A 115 13.57 12.59 11.41
CA LEU A 115 13.72 11.69 10.27
C LEU A 115 13.45 12.40 8.94
N GLU A 116 12.41 13.23 8.86
CA GLU A 116 12.13 14.05 7.67
C GLU A 116 13.24 15.08 7.42
N GLY A 117 13.76 15.72 8.47
CA GLY A 117 14.91 16.63 8.35
C GLY A 117 16.17 15.95 7.82
N ASP A 118 16.42 14.70 8.23
CA ASP A 118 17.63 13.95 7.86
C ASP A 118 17.54 13.27 6.48
N LEU A 119 16.38 12.69 6.14
CA LEU A 119 16.20 11.85 4.94
C LEU A 119 15.18 12.40 3.93
N GLY A 120 14.41 13.43 4.29
CA GLY A 120 13.43 14.05 3.41
C GLY A 120 14.07 14.55 2.12
N SER A 121 13.50 14.15 0.98
CA SER A 121 14.07 14.37 -0.35
C SER A 121 13.04 14.20 -1.46
N ASP A 122 13.48 14.33 -2.72
CA ASP A 122 12.66 14.00 -3.88
C ASP A 122 12.36 12.49 -3.99
N ASP A 123 13.03 11.64 -3.21
CA ASP A 123 12.84 10.18 -3.22
C ASP A 123 12.13 9.65 -1.94
N PHE A 124 12.08 10.42 -0.85
CA PHE A 124 11.48 10.03 0.42
C PHE A 124 10.77 11.18 1.13
N SER A 125 9.62 10.88 1.76
CA SER A 125 8.93 11.82 2.66
C SER A 125 8.14 11.10 3.75
N VAL A 126 8.11 11.67 4.94
CA VAL A 126 7.16 11.36 6.01
C VAL A 126 5.80 12.01 5.71
N VAL A 127 4.73 11.24 5.84
CA VAL A 127 3.34 11.68 5.57
C VAL A 127 2.52 11.52 6.86
N PRO A 128 2.57 12.49 7.79
CA PRO A 128 1.95 12.39 9.11
C PRO A 128 0.51 12.91 9.08
N ILE A 129 -0.46 12.01 8.97
CA ILE A 129 -1.88 12.33 8.83
C ILE A 129 -2.54 12.30 10.21
N ASN A 130 -2.92 13.47 10.70
CA ASN A 130 -3.67 13.61 11.93
C ASN A 130 -5.14 13.20 11.75
N ILE A 131 -5.68 12.37 12.64
CA ILE A 131 -7.07 11.90 12.57
C ILE A 131 -8.00 12.52 13.64
N ASP A 132 -7.65 13.69 14.18
CA ASP A 132 -8.53 14.41 15.09
C ASP A 132 -9.82 14.86 14.37
N THR A 133 -10.97 14.46 14.90
CA THR A 133 -12.28 14.77 14.31
C THR A 133 -12.73 16.21 14.55
N SER A 134 -12.08 16.93 15.47
CA SER A 134 -12.48 18.29 15.90
C SER A 134 -11.93 19.42 15.01
N GLY A 135 -10.98 19.14 14.12
CA GLY A 135 -10.33 20.18 13.30
C GLY A 135 -8.82 20.24 13.45
N PRO A 136 -8.12 21.03 12.60
CA PRO A 136 -6.66 21.13 12.58
C PRO A 136 -6.09 22.01 13.71
N GLU A 137 -6.93 22.67 14.51
CA GLU A 137 -6.47 23.67 15.48
C GLU A 137 -5.62 23.04 16.60
N ARG A 138 -6.09 21.94 17.19
CA ARG A 138 -5.34 21.20 18.22
C ARG A 138 -4.05 20.57 17.69
N PRO A 139 -4.05 19.83 16.56
CA PRO A 139 -2.80 19.27 16.05
C PRO A 139 -1.83 20.37 15.64
N ARG A 140 -2.28 21.48 15.05
CA ARG A 140 -1.42 22.64 14.76
C ARG A 140 -0.75 23.17 16.03
N GLN A 141 -1.55 23.45 17.05
CA GLN A 141 -1.02 23.94 18.33
C GLN A 141 0.01 22.97 18.92
N PHE A 142 -0.25 21.66 18.87
CA PHE A 142 0.71 20.67 19.37
C PHE A 142 2.02 20.67 18.56
N LEU A 143 1.96 20.71 17.23
CA LEU A 143 3.15 20.77 16.38
C LEU A 143 3.98 22.03 16.65
N ASP A 144 3.31 23.18 16.85
CA ASP A 144 3.96 24.44 17.23
C ASP A 144 4.61 24.33 18.62
N GLU A 145 3.96 23.66 19.59
CA GLU A 145 4.47 23.48 20.96
C GLU A 145 5.74 22.63 21.04
N ILE A 146 5.84 21.59 20.20
CA ILE A 146 7.02 20.72 20.16
C ILE A 146 8.10 21.22 19.19
N GLY A 147 7.83 22.31 18.46
CA GLY A 147 8.78 22.93 17.53
C GLY A 147 9.06 22.07 16.30
N VAL A 148 8.02 21.46 15.70
CA VAL A 148 8.12 20.76 14.42
C VAL A 148 8.54 21.72 13.31
N GLU A 149 9.57 21.37 12.54
CA GLU A 149 10.12 22.22 11.48
C GLU A 149 9.93 21.64 10.07
N HIS A 150 9.88 20.30 9.95
CA HIS A 150 9.96 19.59 8.68
C HIS A 150 8.64 18.93 8.28
N LEU A 151 7.79 18.55 9.24
CA LEU A 151 6.55 17.85 8.94
C LEU A 151 5.39 18.79 8.52
N PRO A 152 4.64 18.43 7.46
CA PRO A 152 3.40 19.13 7.12
C PRO A 152 2.27 18.74 8.07
N LEU A 153 1.31 19.65 8.29
CA LEU A 153 0.04 19.29 8.93
C LEU A 153 -0.93 18.74 7.88
N LEU A 154 -1.06 17.42 7.84
CA LEU A 154 -2.07 16.70 7.05
C LEU A 154 -3.18 16.21 7.97
N THR A 155 -4.43 16.19 7.51
CA THR A 155 -5.56 15.79 8.37
C THR A 155 -6.57 14.89 7.67
N ASP A 156 -7.17 13.95 8.39
CA ASP A 156 -8.41 13.29 8.01
C ASP A 156 -9.41 13.31 9.18
N LYS A 157 -10.26 14.34 9.19
CA LYS A 157 -11.28 14.51 10.24
C LYS A 157 -12.37 13.45 10.20
N SER A 158 -12.52 12.72 9.09
CA SER A 158 -13.54 11.69 8.92
C SER A 158 -13.12 10.33 9.49
N MET A 159 -11.82 10.16 9.77
CA MET A 159 -11.15 8.89 10.08
C MET A 159 -11.36 7.80 9.00
N ASP A 160 -11.73 8.18 7.78
CA ASP A 160 -11.90 7.24 6.67
C ASP A 160 -10.58 6.50 6.39
N ILE A 161 -9.43 7.19 6.43
CA ILE A 161 -8.14 6.57 6.19
C ILE A 161 -7.82 5.49 7.24
N PHE A 162 -8.07 5.77 8.52
CA PHE A 162 -7.89 4.81 9.61
C PHE A 162 -8.82 3.61 9.44
N ASN A 163 -10.09 3.85 9.11
CA ASN A 163 -11.08 2.79 8.91
C ASN A 163 -10.75 1.90 7.70
N LYS A 164 -10.25 2.48 6.61
CA LYS A 164 -9.77 1.74 5.43
C LYS A 164 -8.54 0.90 5.77
N MET A 165 -7.53 1.48 6.42
CA MET A 165 -6.35 0.73 6.87
C MET A 165 -6.72 -0.40 7.83
N LYS A 166 -7.69 -0.17 8.73
CA LYS A 166 -8.23 -1.22 9.61
C LYS A 166 -8.92 -2.34 8.82
N ALA A 167 -9.74 -2.01 7.82
CA ALA A 167 -10.39 -2.99 6.95
C ALA A 167 -9.39 -3.83 6.14
N MET A 168 -8.22 -3.27 5.83
CA MET A 168 -7.11 -3.97 5.18
C MET A 168 -6.29 -4.84 6.15
N GLY A 169 -6.53 -4.72 7.46
CA GLY A 169 -5.79 -5.42 8.51
C GLY A 169 -4.48 -4.74 8.91
N LEU A 170 -4.27 -3.47 8.52
CA LEU A 170 -3.04 -2.72 8.78
C LEU A 170 -3.09 -1.91 10.07
N ALA A 171 -4.28 -1.50 10.51
CA ALA A 171 -4.48 -0.66 11.70
C ALA A 171 -5.33 -1.36 12.75
N VAL A 172 -4.75 -1.59 13.94
CA VAL A 172 -5.49 -2.07 15.12
C VAL A 172 -5.68 -0.97 16.18
N GLY A 173 -4.87 0.08 16.12
CA GLY A 173 -4.88 1.22 17.02
C GLY A 173 -3.94 2.31 16.52
N LEU A 174 -3.73 3.34 17.32
CA LEU A 174 -2.76 4.39 17.04
C LEU A 174 -1.50 4.27 17.94
N PRO A 175 -0.33 4.73 17.46
CA PRO A 175 -0.09 5.11 16.07
C PRO A 175 -0.06 3.87 15.16
N VAL A 176 -0.30 4.09 13.88
CA VAL A 176 -0.08 3.10 12.83
C VAL A 176 0.73 3.74 11.73
N THR A 177 1.80 3.06 11.32
CA THR A 177 2.72 3.51 10.28
C THR A 177 2.77 2.50 9.15
N ALA A 178 2.70 2.97 7.91
CA ALA A 178 2.83 2.17 6.70
C ALA A 178 3.95 2.74 5.82
N LEU A 179 4.86 1.89 5.39
CA LEU A 179 5.86 2.21 4.39
C LEU A 179 5.26 1.91 3.00
N VAL A 180 5.21 2.91 2.13
CA VAL A 180 4.51 2.86 0.84
C VAL A 180 5.45 3.29 -0.27
N ASP A 181 5.56 2.51 -1.34
CA ASP A 181 6.47 2.81 -2.45
C ASP A 181 5.97 3.95 -3.37
N GLY A 182 6.76 4.26 -4.40
CA GLY A 182 6.44 5.28 -5.40
C GLY A 182 5.17 5.02 -6.21
N ASN A 183 4.67 3.78 -6.24
CA ASN A 183 3.43 3.40 -6.93
C ASN A 183 2.21 3.40 -6.01
N GLY A 184 2.37 3.70 -4.72
CA GLY A 184 1.29 3.63 -3.73
C GLY A 184 1.09 2.22 -3.16
N CYS A 185 2.04 1.30 -3.35
CA CYS A 185 1.96 -0.06 -2.87
C CYS A 185 2.59 -0.22 -1.49
N LEU A 186 1.98 -1.04 -0.63
CA LEU A 186 2.49 -1.32 0.71
C LEU A 186 3.79 -2.15 0.66
N VAL A 187 4.85 -1.63 1.26
CA VAL A 187 6.13 -2.32 1.51
C VAL A 187 6.09 -3.03 2.87
N GLY A 188 5.53 -2.39 3.89
CA GLY A 188 5.37 -2.96 5.23
C GLY A 188 4.67 -1.97 6.16
N HIS A 189 4.37 -2.40 7.38
CA HIS A 189 3.60 -1.61 8.34
C HIS A 189 3.97 -1.94 9.79
N MET A 190 3.59 -1.07 10.71
CA MET A 190 3.81 -1.22 12.13
C MET A 190 2.65 -0.59 12.91
N ASN A 191 2.25 -1.22 14.01
CA ASN A 191 1.32 -0.64 14.98
C ASN A 191 2.07 -0.40 16.29
N GLY A 192 1.96 0.82 16.84
CA GLY A 192 2.76 1.28 17.98
C GLY A 192 3.86 2.28 17.57
N PRO A 193 4.37 3.05 18.54
CA PRO A 193 5.37 4.10 18.28
C PRO A 193 6.76 3.51 18.01
N ALA A 194 7.64 4.31 17.40
CA ALA A 194 9.07 4.02 17.33
C ALA A 194 9.92 5.30 17.34
N GLU A 195 11.18 5.17 17.78
CA GLU A 195 12.20 6.20 17.59
C GLU A 195 12.70 6.16 16.13
N TRP A 196 11.92 6.75 15.21
CA TRP A 196 12.13 6.67 13.76
C TRP A 196 13.46 7.27 13.27
N ASN A 197 14.05 8.21 14.00
CA ASN A 197 15.37 8.79 13.74
C ASN A 197 16.53 8.02 14.42
N SER A 198 16.28 6.85 15.01
CA SER A 198 17.33 5.96 15.53
C SER A 198 18.16 5.33 14.40
N ASP A 199 19.27 4.66 14.76
CA ASP A 199 20.07 3.87 13.82
C ASP A 199 19.21 2.79 13.13
N ASP A 200 18.34 2.10 13.87
CA ASP A 200 17.47 1.06 13.34
C ASP A 200 16.41 1.64 12.38
N GLY A 201 15.76 2.74 12.78
CA GLY A 201 14.75 3.42 11.97
C GLY A 201 15.32 3.99 10.68
N THR A 202 16.45 4.71 10.77
CA THR A 202 17.11 5.27 9.59
C THR A 202 17.69 4.20 8.68
N GLN A 203 18.21 3.08 9.22
CA GLN A 203 18.69 1.97 8.41
C GLN A 203 17.54 1.30 7.64
N LEU A 204 16.37 1.11 8.26
CA LEU A 204 15.20 0.55 7.60
C LEU A 204 14.75 1.41 6.40
N ILE A 205 14.69 2.74 6.57
CA ILE A 205 14.32 3.66 5.48
C ILE A 205 15.37 3.69 4.38
N LYS A 206 16.67 3.74 4.72
CA LYS A 206 17.77 3.70 3.74
C LYS A 206 17.75 2.40 2.92
N ALA A 207 17.56 1.26 3.57
CA ALA A 207 17.47 -0.03 2.89
C ALA A 207 16.28 -0.08 1.91
N ALA A 208 15.14 0.53 2.28
CA ALA A 208 13.98 0.64 1.41
C ALA A 208 14.26 1.55 0.19
N LEU A 209 14.92 2.69 0.39
CA LEU A 209 15.35 3.60 -0.69
C LEU A 209 16.33 2.94 -1.67
N ASP A 210 17.28 2.15 -1.16
CA ASP A 210 18.21 1.41 -2.01
C ASP A 210 17.49 0.36 -2.87
N GLY A 211 16.46 -0.28 -2.29
CA GLY A 211 15.62 -1.26 -2.98
C GLY A 211 14.73 -0.67 -4.08
N THR A 212 14.21 0.55 -3.90
CA THR A 212 13.45 1.25 -4.95
C THR A 212 14.37 1.66 -6.10
N ALA A 213 15.57 2.18 -5.80
CA ALA A 213 16.57 2.54 -6.80
C ALA A 213 17.07 1.34 -7.63
N GLN A 214 17.11 0.14 -7.06
CA GLN A 214 17.42 -1.10 -7.79
C GLN A 214 16.26 -1.51 -8.71
N THR A 215 15.03 -1.40 -8.24
CA THR A 215 13.83 -1.78 -9.01
C THR A 215 13.66 -0.90 -10.26
N THR A 216 13.93 0.40 -10.17
CA THR A 216 13.93 1.31 -11.33
C THR A 216 15.06 0.99 -12.33
N ARG A 217 16.21 0.51 -11.86
CA ARG A 217 17.33 0.10 -12.73
C ARG A 217 17.06 -1.21 -13.47
N ASP A 218 16.33 -2.14 -12.83
CA ASP A 218 16.04 -3.46 -13.38
C ASP A 218 14.75 -3.51 -14.23
N ALA A 219 13.97 -2.42 -14.26
CA ALA A 219 12.79 -2.32 -15.12
C ALA A 219 13.20 -2.42 -16.61
N PRO A 220 12.57 -3.32 -17.39
CA PRO A 220 12.92 -3.48 -18.80
C PRO A 220 12.70 -2.16 -19.54
N SER A 221 13.77 -1.62 -20.13
CA SER A 221 13.73 -0.44 -20.98
C SER A 221 12.62 -0.62 -22.01
N ALA A 222 11.57 0.20 -21.92
CA ALA A 222 10.50 0.22 -22.90
C ALA A 222 11.14 0.47 -24.27
N ALA A 223 11.12 -0.57 -25.11
CA ALA A 223 11.69 -0.52 -26.45
C ALA A 223 11.07 0.67 -27.20
N ALA A 224 11.92 1.62 -27.59
CA ALA A 224 11.51 2.72 -28.46
C ALA A 224 10.82 2.14 -29.71
N PRO A 225 9.70 2.72 -30.17
CA PRO A 225 9.06 2.27 -31.39
C PRO A 225 10.04 2.45 -32.54
N ALA A 226 10.41 1.35 -33.20
CA ALA A 226 11.20 1.38 -34.41
C ALA A 226 10.42 2.19 -35.46
N GLY A 227 10.97 3.35 -35.83
CA GLY A 227 10.39 4.24 -36.80
C GLY A 227 10.40 3.67 -38.22
N SER A 228 9.27 3.92 -38.90
CA SER A 228 8.98 4.10 -40.34
C SER A 228 9.95 3.56 -41.38
#